data_AF-A0A0M9EC33-F1
#
_entry.id   AF-A0A0M9EC33-F1
#
_cell.length_a   1.000
_cell.length_b   1.000
_cell.length_c   1.000
_cell.angle_alpha   90.00
_cell.angle_beta   90.00
_cell.angle_gamma   90.00
#
_symmetry.space_group_name_H-M   'P 1'
#
loop_
_entity.id
_entity.type
_entity.pdbx_description
1 polymer ?
#
loop_
_entity_poly.entity_id
_entity_poly.type
_entity_poly.pdbx_seq_one_letter_code
_entity_poly.pdbx_strand_id
1 'polypeptide(L)'
;MKNTHSIFTTFLVFIFLTSFTGLAFADWKLDLVATGKKIKGQYKSTVTIGAAQKVSHIPAPPTAPVYSCRMVIYDTSDWSATLNTDIHDISQPSQMWVISVNPHGNTGPPADQSVTISWNPDKLGSGNFEIREGWDGTGAVVVNMKEKTSMTVIGGNEDIYFSIVQP
;
A
#
# COMPACT_ATOMS: atom_id res chain seq x y z
N MET A 1 83.77 20.33 1.59
CA MET A 1 82.81 19.47 0.87
C MET A 1 81.80 18.93 1.88
N LYS A 2 80.57 19.46 1.90
CA LYS A 2 79.46 18.97 2.73
C LYS A 2 78.28 18.70 1.79
N ASN A 3 77.95 17.42 1.62
CA ASN A 3 76.90 16.95 0.72
C ASN A 3 75.52 17.21 1.34
N THR A 4 74.70 17.95 0.62
CA THR A 4 73.28 18.17 0.85
C THR A 4 72.48 17.05 0.18
N HIS A 5 71.83 16.18 0.97
CA HIS A 5 70.84 15.25 0.45
C HIS A 5 69.43 15.80 0.72
N SER A 6 68.78 16.22 -0.36
CA SER A 6 67.38 16.63 -0.40
C SER A 6 66.51 15.39 -0.63
N ILE A 7 65.63 15.08 0.33
CA ILE A 7 64.67 13.97 0.25
C ILE A 7 63.33 14.55 -0.23
N PHE A 8 63.02 14.34 -1.50
CA PHE A 8 61.73 14.67 -2.12
C PHE A 8 60.71 13.61 -1.69
N THR A 9 59.80 13.95 -0.79
CA THR A 9 58.70 13.07 -0.36
C THR A 9 57.47 13.37 -1.21
N THR A 10 57.20 12.52 -2.20
CA THR A 10 56.02 12.61 -3.07
C THR A 10 54.78 12.13 -2.30
N PHE A 11 53.86 13.04 -2.00
CA PHE A 11 52.55 12.73 -1.41
C PHE A 11 51.59 12.25 -2.51
N LEU A 12 51.24 10.96 -2.49
CA LEU A 12 50.25 10.37 -3.39
C LEU A 12 48.85 10.52 -2.75
N VAL A 13 48.05 11.47 -3.23
CA VAL A 13 46.67 11.67 -2.78
C VAL A 13 45.76 10.67 -3.50
N PHE A 14 45.34 9.62 -2.81
CA PHE A 14 44.29 8.71 -3.26
C PHE A 14 42.92 9.39 -3.07
N ILE A 15 42.35 9.92 -4.16
CA ILE A 15 40.95 10.37 -4.18
C ILE A 15 40.08 9.12 -4.29
N PHE A 16 39.52 8.69 -3.16
CA PHE A 16 38.53 7.61 -3.12
C PHE A 16 37.19 8.19 -3.60
N LEU A 17 36.90 8.05 -4.89
CA LEU A 17 35.63 8.44 -5.48
C LEU A 17 34.56 7.42 -5.03
N THR A 18 33.93 7.65 -3.88
CA THR A 18 32.82 6.82 -3.41
C THR A 18 31.60 7.11 -4.27
N SER A 19 31.36 6.26 -5.26
CA SER A 19 30.11 6.23 -6.03
C SER A 19 28.95 5.95 -5.09
N PHE A 20 28.22 7.00 -4.70
CA PHE A 20 26.98 6.86 -3.95
C PHE A 20 25.91 6.33 -4.91
N THR A 21 25.80 5.01 -5.04
CA THR A 21 24.68 4.38 -5.74
C THR A 21 23.44 4.60 -4.88
N GLY A 22 22.71 5.69 -5.15
CA GLY A 22 21.37 5.88 -4.60
C GLY A 22 20.48 4.72 -5.04
N LEU A 23 19.85 4.05 -4.08
CA LEU A 23 18.79 3.09 -4.37
C LEU A 23 17.64 3.86 -5.02
N ALA A 24 17.47 3.70 -6.33
CA ALA A 24 16.32 4.22 -7.03
C ALA A 24 15.13 3.30 -6.73
N PHE A 25 14.15 3.79 -5.99
CA PHE A 25 12.88 3.09 -5.84
C PHE A 25 12.07 3.22 -7.13
N ALA A 26 11.47 2.11 -7.56
CA ALA A 26 10.66 2.07 -8.78
C ALA A 26 9.19 2.35 -8.46
N ASP A 27 8.59 3.29 -9.18
CA ASP A 27 7.16 3.59 -9.10
C ASP A 27 6.33 2.31 -9.26
N TRP A 28 5.36 2.12 -8.36
CA TRP A 28 4.46 0.98 -8.42
C TRP A 28 3.05 1.39 -8.01
N LYS A 29 2.07 0.64 -8.53
CA LYS A 29 0.66 0.77 -8.20
C LYS A 29 -0.02 -0.59 -8.28
N LEU A 30 -0.93 -0.83 -7.37
CA LEU A 30 -1.71 -2.06 -7.30
C LEU A 30 -3.19 -1.74 -7.13
N ASP A 31 -4.02 -2.46 -7.88
CA ASP A 31 -5.45 -2.48 -7.65
C ASP A 31 -5.80 -3.64 -6.70
N LEU A 32 -6.51 -3.32 -5.61
CA LEU A 32 -7.22 -4.31 -4.81
C LEU A 32 -8.67 -4.34 -5.29
N VAL A 33 -9.18 -5.55 -5.58
CA VAL A 33 -10.53 -5.76 -6.06
C VAL A 33 -11.31 -6.60 -5.05
N ALA A 34 -12.23 -5.96 -4.34
CA ALA A 34 -13.23 -6.61 -3.51
C ALA A 34 -14.39 -7.09 -4.39
N THR A 35 -14.77 -8.36 -4.25
CA THR A 35 -15.92 -8.96 -4.94
C THR A 35 -16.83 -9.62 -3.92
N GLY A 36 -18.05 -9.09 -3.79
CA GLY A 36 -19.13 -9.66 -2.98
C GLY A 36 -20.11 -10.48 -3.80
N LYS A 37 -21.25 -10.81 -3.17
CA LYS A 37 -22.33 -11.56 -3.82
C LYS A 37 -22.91 -10.78 -5.00
N LYS A 38 -23.03 -11.41 -6.16
CA LYS A 38 -23.59 -10.77 -7.36
C LYS A 38 -25.06 -10.36 -7.13
N ILE A 39 -25.36 -9.09 -7.40
CA ILE A 39 -26.70 -8.48 -7.28
C ILE A 39 -26.97 -7.53 -8.46
N LYS A 40 -28.20 -6.99 -8.57
CA LYS A 40 -28.56 -5.92 -9.52
C LYS A 40 -28.11 -4.53 -9.00
N GLY A 41 -26.85 -4.43 -8.60
CA GLY A 41 -26.22 -3.26 -7.99
C GLY A 41 -24.70 -3.42 -7.97
N GLN A 42 -23.99 -2.65 -7.16
CA GLN A 42 -22.54 -2.79 -7.01
C GLN A 42 -22.21 -4.08 -6.22
N TYR A 43 -21.44 -4.98 -6.82
CA TYR A 43 -20.91 -6.18 -6.15
C TYR A 43 -19.40 -6.32 -6.30
N LYS A 44 -18.75 -5.29 -6.88
CA LYS A 44 -17.31 -5.15 -6.97
C LYS A 44 -16.91 -3.73 -6.55
N SER A 45 -15.84 -3.62 -5.79
CA SER A 45 -15.24 -2.35 -5.39
C SER A 45 -13.74 -2.45 -5.62
N THR A 46 -13.16 -1.48 -6.31
CA THR A 46 -11.72 -1.43 -6.58
C THR A 46 -11.12 -0.22 -5.90
N VAL A 47 -9.98 -0.38 -5.24
CA VAL A 47 -9.14 0.73 -4.78
C VAL A 47 -7.73 0.55 -5.32
N THR A 48 -7.03 1.65 -5.53
CA THR A 48 -5.64 1.65 -6.03
C THR A 48 -4.72 2.24 -4.97
N ILE A 49 -3.69 1.48 -4.59
CA ILE A 49 -2.61 1.96 -3.72
C ILE A 49 -1.30 1.97 -4.50
N GLY A 50 -0.32 2.73 -4.04
CA GLY A 50 1.00 2.72 -4.67
C GLY A 50 1.96 3.74 -4.08
N ALA A 51 3.19 3.68 -4.56
CA ALA A 51 4.21 4.67 -4.25
C ALA A 51 4.85 5.16 -5.55
N ALA A 52 4.96 6.47 -5.71
CA ALA A 52 5.56 7.09 -6.89
C ALA A 52 6.23 8.43 -6.53
N GLN A 53 7.04 8.96 -7.44
CA GLN A 53 7.61 10.32 -7.30
C GLN A 53 6.52 11.41 -7.25
N LYS A 54 5.37 11.16 -7.89
CA LYS A 54 4.23 12.07 -7.88
C LYS A 54 3.09 11.47 -7.05
N VAL A 55 2.83 12.09 -5.91
CA VAL A 55 1.70 11.76 -5.04
C VAL A 55 0.35 11.97 -5.74
N SER A 56 -0.63 11.17 -5.38
CA SER A 56 -1.98 11.29 -5.93
C SER A 56 -3.03 10.77 -4.96
N HIS A 57 -4.02 11.61 -4.64
CA HIS A 57 -5.20 11.23 -3.86
C HIS A 57 -6.44 11.48 -4.71
N ILE A 58 -7.16 10.42 -5.07
CA ILE A 58 -8.41 10.52 -5.82
C ILE A 58 -9.55 10.17 -4.88
N PRO A 59 -10.51 11.09 -4.63
CA PRO A 59 -11.65 10.81 -3.77
C PRO A 59 -12.44 9.58 -4.21
N ALA A 60 -12.98 8.85 -3.24
CA ALA A 60 -13.90 7.76 -3.52
C ALA A 60 -15.16 8.29 -4.25
N PRO A 61 -15.71 7.56 -5.22
CA PRO A 61 -17.01 7.91 -5.78
C PRO A 61 -18.10 7.82 -4.69
N PRO A 62 -19.24 8.49 -4.87
CA PRO A 62 -20.39 8.34 -3.97
C PRO A 62 -20.80 6.87 -3.83
N THR A 63 -21.18 6.46 -2.63
CA THR A 63 -21.66 5.09 -2.36
C THR A 63 -22.87 4.78 -3.24
N ALA A 64 -22.83 3.63 -3.92
CA ALA A 64 -23.93 3.16 -4.74
C ALA A 64 -25.21 2.96 -3.89
N PRO A 65 -26.40 3.26 -4.43
CA PRO A 65 -27.65 3.11 -3.69
C PRO A 65 -27.96 1.66 -3.32
N VAL A 66 -27.42 0.69 -4.08
CA VAL A 66 -27.61 -0.75 -3.87
C VAL A 66 -26.26 -1.43 -4.07
N TYR A 67 -25.73 -2.06 -3.02
CA TYR A 67 -24.45 -2.75 -3.06
C TYR A 67 -24.39 -3.97 -2.12
N SER A 68 -23.58 -4.95 -2.48
CA SER A 68 -23.25 -6.14 -1.67
C SER A 68 -21.83 -6.13 -1.13
N CYS A 69 -21.02 -5.16 -1.56
CA CYS A 69 -19.71 -4.90 -0.97
C CYS A 69 -19.25 -3.47 -1.25
N ARG A 70 -18.45 -2.95 -0.33
CA ARG A 70 -17.77 -1.66 -0.48
C ARG A 70 -16.35 -1.78 0.06
N MET A 71 -15.41 -1.16 -0.64
CA MET A 71 -14.03 -1.01 -0.19
C MET A 71 -13.54 0.39 -0.55
N VAL A 72 -12.96 1.09 0.42
CA VAL A 72 -12.39 2.43 0.27
C VAL A 72 -11.07 2.53 1.02
N ILE A 73 -10.26 3.53 0.67
CA ILE A 73 -9.07 3.91 1.44
C ILE A 73 -9.45 5.10 2.33
N TYR A 74 -8.97 5.14 3.57
CA TYR A 74 -9.05 6.32 4.43
C TYR A 74 -7.80 7.17 4.28
N ASP A 75 -7.98 8.48 4.14
CA ASP A 75 -6.87 9.43 4.21
C ASP A 75 -6.44 9.55 5.67
N THR A 76 -5.21 9.14 5.99
CA THR A 76 -4.69 9.16 7.37
C THR A 76 -4.43 10.57 7.89
N SER A 77 -4.39 11.57 7.00
CA SER A 77 -4.31 12.99 7.34
C SER A 77 -5.68 13.63 7.60
N ASP A 78 -6.75 13.04 7.05
CA ASP A 78 -8.14 13.44 7.26
C ASP A 78 -9.06 12.21 7.28
N TRP A 79 -9.32 11.69 8.49
CA TRP A 79 -10.17 10.51 8.69
C TRP A 79 -11.65 10.72 8.31
N SER A 80 -12.07 11.93 7.95
CA SER A 80 -13.40 12.17 7.39
C SER A 80 -13.45 11.95 5.87
N ALA A 81 -12.29 11.89 5.20
CA ALA A 81 -12.17 11.70 3.76
C ALA A 81 -11.91 10.23 3.40
N THR A 82 -12.53 9.79 2.30
CA THR A 82 -12.30 8.46 1.72
C THR A 82 -11.81 8.59 0.29
N LEU A 83 -10.86 7.75 -0.09
CA LEU A 83 -10.18 7.74 -1.37
C LEU A 83 -10.48 6.45 -2.16
N ASN A 84 -10.50 6.57 -3.48
CA ASN A 84 -10.41 5.44 -4.40
C ASN A 84 -8.96 5.11 -4.76
N THR A 85 -8.12 6.14 -4.86
CA THR A 85 -6.70 5.99 -5.16
C THR A 85 -5.88 6.78 -4.15
N ASP A 86 -4.83 6.14 -3.63
CA ASP A 86 -3.87 6.75 -2.73
C ASP A 86 -2.44 6.33 -3.11
N ILE A 87 -1.72 7.26 -3.74
CA ILE A 87 -0.33 7.09 -4.16
C ILE A 87 0.55 7.97 -3.28
N HIS A 88 1.41 7.34 -2.49
CA HIS A 88 2.34 8.02 -1.58
C HIS A 88 3.65 8.38 -2.27
N ASP A 89 4.44 9.22 -1.62
CA ASP A 89 5.77 9.58 -2.07
C ASP A 89 6.71 8.39 -1.87
N ILE A 90 7.32 7.92 -2.96
CA ILE A 90 8.21 6.77 -2.97
C ILE A 90 9.50 6.96 -2.16
N SER A 91 9.84 8.20 -1.82
CA SER A 91 11.00 8.50 -0.97
C SER A 91 10.75 8.21 0.52
N GLN A 92 9.49 7.98 0.94
CA GLN A 92 9.22 7.64 2.34
C GLN A 92 9.72 6.21 2.66
N PRO A 93 10.38 6.02 3.82
CA PRO A 93 11.01 4.76 4.18
C PRO A 93 10.01 3.65 4.48
N SER A 94 8.80 4.00 4.90
CA SER A 94 7.71 3.09 5.23
C SER A 94 6.40 3.66 4.72
N GLN A 95 5.54 2.80 4.19
CA GLN A 95 4.24 3.19 3.64
C GLN A 95 3.12 2.45 4.35
N MET A 96 1.98 3.12 4.56
CA MET A 96 0.81 2.50 5.15
C MET A 96 -0.48 3.04 4.54
N TRP A 97 -1.31 2.15 4.01
CA TRP A 97 -2.66 2.46 3.57
C TRP A 97 -3.67 1.86 4.53
N VAL A 98 -4.74 2.59 4.83
CA VAL A 98 -5.85 2.09 5.65
C VAL A 98 -7.04 1.86 4.73
N ILE A 99 -7.46 0.60 4.62
CA ILE A 99 -8.67 0.25 3.87
C ILE A 99 -9.80 -0.10 4.83
N SER A 100 -11.02 0.30 4.49
CA SER A 100 -12.22 -0.28 5.09
C SER A 100 -12.95 -1.16 4.09
N VAL A 101 -13.53 -2.25 4.59
CA VAL A 101 -14.25 -3.23 3.81
C VAL A 101 -15.58 -3.49 4.49
N ASN A 102 -16.68 -3.25 3.79
CA ASN A 102 -18.00 -3.69 4.21
C ASN A 102 -18.37 -4.94 3.39
N PRO A 103 -18.33 -6.14 4.00
CA PRO A 103 -18.53 -7.40 3.29
C PRO A 103 -20.01 -7.73 3.01
N HIS A 104 -20.94 -7.03 3.66
CA HIS A 104 -22.38 -7.27 3.55
C HIS A 104 -23.05 -6.31 2.56
N GLY A 105 -22.61 -5.06 2.55
CA GLY A 105 -23.27 -3.96 1.89
C GLY A 105 -24.65 -3.65 2.47
N ASN A 106 -25.49 -2.97 1.70
CA ASN A 106 -26.81 -2.52 2.16
C ASN A 106 -27.97 -3.40 1.68
N THR A 107 -27.68 -4.63 1.23
CA THR A 107 -28.69 -5.58 0.79
C THR A 107 -28.43 -6.97 1.35
N GLY A 108 -29.49 -7.72 1.63
CA GLY A 108 -29.38 -9.11 2.07
C GLY A 108 -30.12 -9.41 3.37
N PRO A 109 -30.08 -10.67 3.82
CA PRO A 109 -30.61 -11.06 5.13
C PRO A 109 -29.75 -10.48 6.26
N PRO A 110 -30.27 -10.37 7.51
CA PRO A 110 -29.49 -9.93 8.66
C PRO A 110 -28.54 -11.04 9.14
N ALA A 111 -27.58 -11.41 8.30
CA ALA A 111 -26.59 -12.46 8.55
C ALA A 111 -25.29 -12.13 7.82
N ASP A 112 -24.17 -12.50 8.43
CA ASP A 112 -22.84 -12.24 7.89
C ASP A 112 -22.71 -12.67 6.42
N GLN A 113 -22.05 -11.82 5.65
CA GLN A 113 -21.69 -12.09 4.25
C GLN A 113 -20.18 -12.09 4.10
N SER A 114 -19.72 -12.64 2.98
CA SER A 114 -18.30 -12.71 2.66
C SER A 114 -17.97 -11.90 1.40
N VAL A 115 -16.83 -11.22 1.45
CA VAL A 115 -16.19 -10.60 0.30
C VAL A 115 -14.81 -11.21 0.08
N THR A 116 -14.46 -11.45 -1.16
CA THR A 116 -13.09 -11.80 -1.54
C THR A 116 -12.39 -10.56 -2.06
N ILE A 117 -11.27 -10.19 -1.42
CA ILE A 117 -10.36 -9.16 -1.90
C ILE A 117 -9.25 -9.87 -2.65
N SER A 118 -8.92 -9.39 -3.85
CA SER A 118 -7.89 -9.98 -4.72
C SER A 118 -6.97 -8.92 -5.28
N TRP A 119 -5.72 -9.30 -5.56
CA TRP A 119 -4.68 -8.42 -6.10
C TRP A 119 -3.69 -9.22 -6.96
N ASN A 120 -2.83 -8.51 -7.70
CA ASN A 120 -1.73 -9.10 -8.47
C ASN A 120 -0.37 -8.77 -7.79
N PRO A 121 0.31 -9.75 -7.17
CA PRO A 121 1.61 -9.56 -6.51
C PRO A 121 2.71 -8.98 -7.40
N ASP A 122 2.64 -9.20 -8.72
CA ASP A 122 3.61 -8.68 -9.69
C ASP A 122 3.52 -7.15 -9.87
N LYS A 123 2.45 -6.53 -9.36
CA LYS A 123 2.23 -5.08 -9.37
C LYS A 123 2.73 -4.37 -8.11
N LEU A 124 3.05 -5.13 -7.07
CA LEU A 124 3.67 -4.59 -5.87
C LEU A 124 5.13 -4.23 -6.16
N GLY A 125 5.60 -3.15 -5.55
CA GLY A 125 7.00 -2.74 -5.61
C GLY A 125 7.97 -3.75 -4.97
N SER A 126 9.21 -3.32 -4.79
CA SER A 126 10.21 -4.09 -4.03
C SER A 126 9.88 -4.11 -2.54
N GLY A 127 10.31 -5.16 -1.85
CA GLY A 127 10.15 -5.30 -0.40
C GLY A 127 8.97 -6.19 0.00
N ASN A 128 8.67 -6.16 1.30
CA ASN A 128 7.58 -6.94 1.90
C ASN A 128 6.29 -6.11 1.92
N PHE A 129 5.16 -6.79 1.77
CA PHE A 129 3.85 -6.18 1.81
C PHE A 129 2.92 -7.06 2.62
N GLU A 130 2.31 -6.48 3.65
CA GLU A 130 1.47 -7.21 4.59
C GLU A 130 0.11 -6.52 4.73
N ILE A 131 -0.95 -7.32 4.75
CA ILE A 131 -2.25 -6.89 5.24
C ILE A 131 -2.34 -7.27 6.72
N ARG A 132 -2.65 -6.28 7.56
CA ARG A 132 -2.76 -6.40 9.01
C ARG A 132 -4.14 -5.98 9.49
N GLU A 133 -4.60 -6.57 10.58
CA GLU A 133 -5.86 -6.18 11.23
C GLU A 133 -5.80 -4.75 11.77
N GLY A 134 -6.92 -4.03 11.72
CA GLY A 134 -7.01 -2.68 12.27
C GLY A 134 -6.51 -1.60 11.31
N TRP A 135 -6.27 -0.40 11.82
CA TRP A 135 -6.01 0.80 11.03
C TRP A 135 -4.66 1.46 11.35
N ASP A 136 -3.92 0.96 12.34
CA ASP A 136 -2.70 1.59 12.86
C ASP A 136 -1.39 0.92 12.38
N GLY A 137 -1.48 -0.14 11.57
CA GLY A 137 -0.30 -0.86 11.07
C GLY A 137 0.31 -1.85 12.07
N THR A 138 -0.19 -1.93 13.30
CA THR A 138 0.41 -2.74 14.38
C THR A 138 -0.30 -4.06 14.65
N GLY A 139 -1.50 -4.23 14.10
CA GLY A 139 -2.28 -5.46 14.25
C GLY A 139 -1.62 -6.71 13.68
N ALA A 140 -2.24 -7.85 13.95
CA ALA A 140 -1.76 -9.15 13.51
C ALA A 140 -1.69 -9.21 11.97
N VAL A 141 -0.64 -9.85 11.45
CA VAL A 141 -0.51 -10.10 10.00
C VAL A 141 -1.56 -11.12 9.57
N VAL A 142 -2.46 -10.70 8.69
CA VAL A 142 -3.49 -11.56 8.09
C VAL A 142 -2.94 -12.24 6.85
N VAL A 143 -2.22 -11.48 6.01
CA VAL A 143 -1.69 -11.97 4.73
C VAL A 143 -0.37 -11.30 4.36
N ASN A 144 0.60 -12.10 3.91
CA ASN A 144 1.72 -11.63 3.09
C ASN A 144 1.26 -11.53 1.62
N MET A 145 1.23 -10.30 1.07
CA MET A 145 0.68 -10.02 -0.26
C MET A 145 1.57 -10.46 -1.42
N LYS A 146 2.84 -10.82 -1.17
CA LYS A 146 3.73 -11.41 -2.17
C LYS A 146 3.52 -12.92 -2.33
N GLU A 147 3.01 -13.60 -1.29
CA GLU A 147 2.80 -15.05 -1.27
C GLU A 147 1.36 -15.46 -1.60
N LYS A 148 0.40 -14.60 -1.27
CA LYS A 148 -1.02 -14.80 -1.59
C LYS A 148 -1.53 -13.72 -2.54
N THR A 149 -2.59 -14.05 -3.25
CA THR A 149 -3.24 -13.18 -4.25
C THR A 149 -4.64 -12.75 -3.82
N SER A 150 -5.12 -13.24 -2.68
CA SER A 150 -6.45 -12.93 -2.17
C SER A 150 -6.60 -13.19 -0.67
N MET A 151 -7.64 -12.59 -0.09
CA MET A 151 -8.16 -12.89 1.25
C MET A 151 -9.69 -12.83 1.25
N THR A 152 -10.31 -13.51 2.20
CA THR A 152 -11.76 -13.44 2.44
C THR A 152 -12.02 -12.65 3.72
N VAL A 153 -12.93 -11.70 3.64
CA VAL A 153 -13.44 -10.92 4.77
C VAL A 153 -14.89 -11.33 5.01
N ILE A 154 -15.23 -11.64 6.26
CA ILE A 154 -16.58 -12.03 6.68
C ILE A 154 -17.04 -11.06 7.75
N GLY A 155 -18.28 -10.61 7.65
CA GLY A 155 -18.89 -9.71 8.64
C GLY A 155 -20.30 -9.28 8.25
N GLY A 156 -20.90 -8.47 9.12
CA GLY A 156 -22.19 -7.85 8.92
C GLY A 156 -22.10 -6.56 8.11
N ASN A 157 -23.12 -5.70 8.28
CA ASN A 157 -23.18 -4.38 7.63
C ASN A 157 -22.41 -3.33 8.44
N GLU A 158 -21.10 -3.53 8.53
CA GLU A 158 -20.16 -2.63 9.17
C GLU A 158 -18.87 -2.54 8.36
N ASP A 159 -18.10 -1.47 8.60
CA ASP A 159 -16.78 -1.31 8.02
C ASP A 159 -15.76 -2.07 8.89
N ILE A 160 -15.07 -3.03 8.28
CA ILE A 160 -13.94 -3.76 8.87
C ILE A 160 -12.66 -3.14 8.34
N TYR A 161 -11.74 -2.78 9.24
CA TYR A 161 -10.52 -2.06 8.91
C TYR A 161 -9.32 -2.99 8.78
N PHE A 162 -8.51 -2.73 7.75
CA PHE A 162 -7.20 -3.33 7.57
C PHE A 162 -6.19 -2.26 7.20
N SER A 163 -4.95 -2.44 7.64
CA SER A 163 -3.81 -1.65 7.20
C SER A 163 -2.98 -2.49 6.25
N ILE A 164 -2.58 -1.90 5.13
CA ILE A 164 -1.59 -2.46 4.21
C ILE A 164 -0.28 -1.75 4.50
N VAL A 165 0.75 -2.49 4.93
CA VAL A 165 2.05 -1.92 5.29
C VAL A 165 3.14 -2.39 4.34
N GLN A 166 4.01 -1.45 3.97
CA GLN A 166 5.30 -1.69 3.36
C GLN A 166 6.37 -1.18 4.35
N PRO A 167 6.92 -2.07 5.21
CA PRO A 167 7.89 -1.70 6.23
C PRO A 167 9.28 -1.37 5.67
#